data_AF-A0A3M1JFE9-F1
#
_entry.id   AF-A0A3M1JFE9-F1
#
_cell.length_a   1.000
_cell.length_b   1.000
_cell.length_c   1.000
_cell.angle_alpha   90.00
_cell.angle_beta   90.00
_cell.angle_gamma   90.00
#
_symmetry.space_group_name_H-M   'P 1'
#
loop_
_entity.id
_entity.type
_entity.pdbx_description
1 polymer ?
#
loop_
_entity_poly.entity_id
_entity_poly.type
_entity_poly.pdbx_seq_one_letter_code
_entity_poly.pdbx_strand_id
1 'polypeptide(L)'
;MKKRVGRKKGASRKKEKHIIPVGIKVLINYSVLLCFFYALFGLIFPFLFHMEFLVQSPYALVSNILTLGLMLLLIYGFYNRRFWAWKLALFLYTFSILNSVITLVFIKYTILNIIAGFIVSSFIFTVFLNLLTLWYIYERKDYFTVKHYHPHIHLADKVFISSVYIFYFFAIVFVIALGFEFYKSATYTVDRLAYELRGKTYEESMNICNTKAFADRDVCYVTVAASHREFPKARELCSLVKSDFYKLTCYQATM
;
A
#
# COMPACT_ATOMS: atom_id res chain seq x y z
N MET A 1 -77.30 -17.79 -14.98
CA MET A 1 -76.27 -18.41 -14.11
C MET A 1 -74.90 -17.76 -14.36
N LYS A 2 -74.40 -16.95 -13.41
CA LYS A 2 -73.07 -16.30 -13.48
C LYS A 2 -72.00 -17.26 -12.94
N LYS A 3 -71.15 -17.81 -13.82
CA LYS A 3 -69.95 -18.57 -13.43
C LYS A 3 -68.89 -17.58 -12.92
N ARG A 4 -68.63 -17.57 -11.61
CA ARG A 4 -67.52 -16.83 -11.00
C ARG A 4 -66.21 -17.55 -11.34
N VAL A 5 -65.37 -16.90 -12.16
CA VAL A 5 -64.00 -17.31 -12.43
C VAL A 5 -63.16 -17.03 -11.18
N GLY A 6 -62.64 -18.09 -10.57
CA GLY A 6 -61.75 -18.01 -9.41
C GLY A 6 -60.44 -17.31 -9.78
N ARG A 7 -60.15 -16.21 -9.09
CA ARG A 7 -58.83 -15.54 -9.06
C ARG A 7 -57.76 -16.57 -8.64
N LYS A 8 -56.85 -16.91 -9.56
CA LYS A 8 -55.61 -17.62 -9.23
C LYS A 8 -54.80 -16.75 -8.27
N LYS A 9 -54.55 -17.29 -7.06
CA LYS A 9 -53.65 -16.70 -6.05
C LYS A 9 -52.28 -16.49 -6.69
N GLY A 10 -51.76 -15.26 -6.58
CA GLY A 10 -50.44 -14.90 -7.05
C GLY A 10 -49.37 -15.75 -6.36
N ALA A 11 -48.58 -16.46 -7.17
CA ALA A 11 -47.35 -17.06 -6.71
C ALA A 11 -46.42 -15.91 -6.26
N SER A 12 -46.22 -15.79 -4.95
CA SER A 12 -45.18 -14.96 -4.37
C SER A 12 -43.85 -15.39 -4.98
N ARG A 13 -43.28 -14.57 -5.88
CA ARG A 13 -41.92 -14.74 -6.38
C ARG A 13 -41.00 -14.69 -5.16
N LYS A 14 -40.60 -15.85 -4.63
CA LYS A 14 -39.49 -15.94 -3.68
C LYS A 14 -38.31 -15.23 -4.33
N LYS A 15 -37.91 -14.07 -3.79
CA LYS A 15 -36.66 -13.40 -4.16
C LYS A 15 -35.55 -14.41 -3.89
N GLU A 16 -35.04 -15.04 -4.94
CA GLU A 16 -33.88 -15.91 -4.84
C GLU A 16 -32.74 -15.12 -4.19
N LYS A 17 -32.29 -15.57 -3.02
CA LYS A 17 -31.19 -14.93 -2.32
C LYS A 17 -29.94 -15.11 -3.18
N HIS A 18 -29.37 -13.99 -3.63
CA HIS A 18 -28.09 -13.98 -4.31
C HIS A 18 -27.00 -14.39 -3.31
N ILE A 19 -26.51 -15.64 -3.40
CA ILE A 19 -25.46 -16.15 -2.51
C ILE A 19 -24.10 -15.89 -3.17
N ILE A 20 -23.22 -15.16 -2.46
CA ILE A 20 -21.84 -14.91 -2.88
C ILE A 20 -20.94 -16.02 -2.32
N PRO A 21 -20.11 -16.69 -3.14
CA PRO A 21 -19.14 -17.69 -2.68
C PRO A 21 -18.16 -17.12 -1.65
N VAL A 22 -17.72 -17.94 -0.69
CA VAL A 22 -16.86 -17.47 0.42
C VAL A 22 -15.53 -16.93 -0.10
N GLY A 23 -14.90 -17.59 -1.07
CA GLY A 23 -13.65 -17.09 -1.66
C GLY A 23 -13.81 -15.74 -2.34
N ILE A 24 -14.96 -15.48 -2.99
CA ILE A 24 -15.27 -14.16 -3.57
C ILE A 24 -15.48 -13.11 -2.47
N LYS A 25 -16.07 -13.46 -1.32
CA LYS A 25 -16.17 -12.52 -0.19
C LYS A 25 -14.79 -12.09 0.32
N VAL A 26 -13.86 -13.04 0.45
CA VAL A 26 -12.49 -12.73 0.85
C VAL A 26 -11.79 -11.88 -0.21
N LEU A 27 -11.98 -12.18 -1.50
CA LEU A 27 -11.47 -11.36 -2.60
C LEU A 27 -12.04 -9.93 -2.56
N ILE A 28 -13.34 -9.76 -2.32
CA ILE A 28 -13.98 -8.44 -2.16
C ILE A 28 -13.34 -7.69 -0.99
N ASN A 29 -13.22 -8.31 0.18
CA ASN A 29 -12.63 -7.69 1.36
C ASN A 29 -11.18 -7.26 1.10
N TYR A 30 -10.41 -8.12 0.41
CA TYR A 30 -9.05 -7.79 -0.01
C TYR A 30 -9.02 -6.59 -0.97
N SER A 31 -9.87 -6.58 -2.00
CA SER A 31 -9.96 -5.45 -2.95
C SER A 31 -10.42 -4.16 -2.26
N VAL A 32 -11.33 -4.23 -1.29
CA VAL A 32 -11.75 -3.07 -0.48
C VAL A 32 -10.59 -2.54 0.34
N LEU A 33 -9.82 -3.42 0.98
CA LEU A 33 -8.64 -3.03 1.76
C LEU A 33 -7.59 -2.35 0.88
N LEU A 34 -7.32 -2.91 -0.31
CA LEU A 34 -6.45 -2.27 -1.30
C LEU A 34 -6.98 -0.90 -1.72
N CYS A 35 -8.26 -0.80 -2.05
CA CYS A 35 -8.90 0.44 -2.46
C CYS A 35 -8.81 1.51 -1.36
N PHE A 36 -8.97 1.12 -0.10
CA PHE A 36 -8.80 2.01 1.05
C PHE A 36 -7.37 2.53 1.17
N PHE A 37 -6.37 1.65 1.13
CA PHE A 37 -4.97 2.06 1.17
C PHE A 37 -4.59 2.93 -0.03
N TYR A 38 -5.12 2.61 -1.20
CA TYR A 38 -4.90 3.39 -2.41
C TYR A 38 -5.53 4.79 -2.32
N ALA A 39 -6.76 4.89 -1.80
CA ALA A 39 -7.39 6.18 -1.57
C ALA A 39 -6.62 7.02 -0.54
N LEU A 40 -6.19 6.39 0.56
CA LEU A 40 -5.47 7.07 1.64
C LEU A 40 -4.10 7.57 1.16
N PHE A 41 -3.27 6.67 0.62
CA PHE A 41 -1.89 7.00 0.29
C PHE A 41 -1.74 7.54 -1.13
N GLY A 42 -2.52 7.08 -2.09
CA GLY A 42 -2.40 7.48 -3.49
C GLY A 42 -2.92 8.89 -3.77
N LEU A 43 -3.83 9.41 -2.93
CA LEU A 43 -4.26 10.81 -3.02
C LEU A 43 -3.34 11.76 -2.26
N ILE A 44 -2.81 11.34 -1.11
CA ILE A 44 -1.92 12.17 -0.28
C ILE A 44 -0.50 12.19 -0.85
N PHE A 45 0.00 11.04 -1.31
CA PHE A 45 1.36 10.84 -1.81
C PHE A 45 1.31 10.19 -3.21
N PRO A 46 0.90 10.95 -4.24
CA PRO A 46 0.64 10.42 -5.57
C PRO A 46 1.86 9.77 -6.23
N PHE A 47 3.07 10.10 -5.77
CA PHE A 47 4.33 9.54 -6.24
C PHE A 47 4.60 8.09 -5.81
N LEU A 48 3.90 7.57 -4.79
CA LEU A 48 4.24 6.26 -4.21
C LEU A 48 3.84 5.07 -5.09
N PHE A 49 2.89 5.24 -6.02
CA PHE A 49 2.23 4.12 -6.70
C PHE A 49 2.55 3.99 -8.19
N HIS A 50 3.25 4.95 -8.78
CA HIS A 50 3.42 5.07 -10.23
C HIS A 50 4.90 5.16 -10.62
N MET A 51 5.21 4.82 -11.87
CA MET A 51 6.54 4.95 -12.47
C MET A 51 7.14 6.33 -12.20
N GLU A 52 8.44 6.38 -11.93
CA GLU A 52 9.22 7.61 -11.69
C GLU A 52 9.03 8.70 -12.76
N PHE A 53 8.72 8.33 -14.00
CA PHE A 53 8.43 9.28 -15.08
C PHE A 53 7.09 10.03 -14.91
N LEU A 54 6.10 9.45 -14.21
CA LEU A 54 4.83 10.11 -13.88
C LEU A 54 4.89 10.89 -12.56
N VAL A 55 5.89 10.62 -11.71
CA VAL A 55 5.96 11.01 -10.29
C VAL A 55 5.89 12.52 -10.02
N GLN A 56 6.28 13.37 -10.97
CA GLN A 56 6.29 14.84 -10.79
C GLN A 56 5.23 15.58 -11.62
N SER A 57 4.30 14.87 -12.24
CA SER A 57 3.35 15.46 -13.17
C SER A 57 1.91 15.40 -12.66
N PRO A 58 1.03 16.39 -12.96
CA PRO A 58 -0.42 16.28 -12.69
C PRO A 58 -1.06 15.02 -13.28
N TYR A 59 -0.42 14.38 -14.27
CA TYR A 59 -0.85 13.09 -14.82
C TYR A 59 -0.84 11.94 -13.80
N ALA A 60 0.02 11.95 -12.77
CA ALA A 60 0.01 10.92 -11.72
C ALA A 60 -1.28 10.95 -10.91
N LEU A 61 -1.76 12.14 -10.56
CA LEU A 61 -3.00 12.29 -9.79
C LEU A 61 -4.22 11.81 -10.61
N VAL A 62 -4.28 12.16 -11.90
CA VAL A 62 -5.32 11.66 -12.81
C VAL A 62 -5.28 10.14 -12.90
N SER A 63 -4.09 9.56 -13.04
CA SER A 63 -3.91 8.10 -13.11
C SER A 63 -4.33 7.41 -11.81
N ASN A 64 -4.05 8.01 -10.64
CA ASN A 64 -4.52 7.51 -9.35
C ASN A 64 -6.04 7.54 -9.23
N ILE A 65 -6.69 8.62 -9.65
CA ILE A 65 -8.16 8.71 -9.64
C ILE A 65 -8.77 7.65 -10.57
N LEU A 66 -8.21 7.46 -11.77
CA LEU A 66 -8.67 6.44 -12.71
C LEU A 66 -8.52 5.03 -12.13
N THR A 67 -7.36 4.73 -11.53
CA THR A 67 -7.09 3.44 -10.88
C THR A 67 -8.05 3.18 -9.73
N LEU A 68 -8.33 4.20 -8.91
CA LEU A 68 -9.31 4.11 -7.84
C LEU A 68 -10.72 3.83 -8.38
N GLY A 69 -11.12 4.53 -9.45
CA GLY A 69 -12.38 4.29 -10.16
C GLY A 69 -12.48 2.85 -10.68
N LEU A 70 -11.40 2.32 -11.27
CA LEU A 70 -11.33 0.94 -11.74
C LEU A 70 -11.41 -0.08 -10.59
N MET A 71 -10.80 0.20 -9.44
CA MET A 71 -10.93 -0.66 -8.25
C MET A 71 -12.36 -0.68 -7.70
N LEU A 72 -13.03 0.47 -7.61
CA LEU A 72 -14.43 0.55 -7.20
C LEU A 72 -15.35 -0.21 -8.16
N LEU A 73 -15.11 -0.06 -9.47
CA LEU A 73 -15.82 -0.79 -10.51
C LEU A 73 -15.57 -2.30 -10.34
N LEU A 74 -14.34 -2.72 -10.07
CA LEU A 74 -14.00 -4.12 -9.84
C LEU A 74 -14.73 -4.71 -8.62
N ILE A 75 -14.74 -4.01 -7.48
CA ILE A 75 -15.44 -4.41 -6.26
C ILE A 75 -16.94 -4.59 -6.53
N TYR A 76 -17.56 -3.61 -7.19
CA TYR A 76 -18.95 -3.69 -7.61
C TYR A 76 -19.20 -4.89 -8.54
N GLY A 77 -18.26 -5.14 -9.47
CA GLY A 77 -18.28 -6.26 -10.38
C GLY A 77 -18.20 -7.62 -9.68
N PHE A 78 -17.34 -7.75 -8.67
CA PHE A 78 -17.22 -8.95 -7.84
C PHE A 78 -18.47 -9.21 -7.00
N TYR A 79 -19.02 -8.16 -6.37
CA TYR A 79 -20.24 -8.26 -5.59
C TYR A 79 -21.41 -8.77 -6.43
N ASN A 80 -21.56 -8.26 -7.65
CA ASN A 80 -22.61 -8.64 -8.59
C ASN A 80 -22.23 -9.84 -9.49
N ARG A 81 -21.06 -10.45 -9.27
CA ARG A 81 -20.49 -11.56 -10.06
C ARG A 81 -20.59 -11.35 -11.59
N ARG A 82 -20.26 -10.14 -12.06
CA ARG A 82 -20.36 -9.81 -13.48
C ARG A 82 -19.15 -10.37 -14.24
N PHE A 83 -19.38 -10.95 -15.41
CA PHE A 83 -18.29 -11.49 -16.24
C PHE A 83 -17.24 -10.45 -16.66
N TRP A 84 -17.63 -9.18 -16.85
CA TRP A 84 -16.66 -8.12 -17.15
C TRP A 84 -15.70 -7.86 -15.97
N ALA A 85 -16.12 -8.14 -14.73
CA ALA A 85 -15.27 -8.00 -13.55
C ALA A 85 -14.14 -9.02 -13.55
N TRP A 86 -14.40 -10.24 -14.03
CA TRP A 86 -13.36 -11.26 -14.24
C TRP A 86 -12.30 -10.78 -15.23
N LYS A 87 -12.71 -10.25 -16.39
CA LYS A 87 -11.77 -9.69 -17.38
C LYS A 87 -10.97 -8.51 -16.82
N LEU A 88 -11.65 -7.60 -16.14
CA LEU A 88 -11.02 -6.43 -15.55
C LEU A 88 -10.03 -6.83 -14.44
N ALA A 89 -10.36 -7.83 -13.63
CA ALA A 89 -9.46 -8.36 -12.60
C ALA A 89 -8.17 -8.90 -13.22
N LEU A 90 -8.30 -9.75 -14.25
CA LEU A 90 -7.13 -10.31 -14.94
C LEU A 90 -6.24 -9.20 -15.48
N PHE A 91 -6.83 -8.18 -16.12
CA PHE A 91 -6.09 -7.01 -16.60
C PHE A 91 -5.41 -6.25 -15.47
N LEU A 92 -6.13 -5.86 -14.43
CA LEU A 92 -5.61 -5.03 -13.34
C LEU A 92 -4.51 -5.74 -12.54
N TYR A 93 -4.70 -7.01 -12.19
CA TYR A 93 -3.70 -7.75 -11.42
C TYR A 93 -2.44 -8.06 -12.25
N THR A 94 -2.59 -8.36 -13.55
CA THR A 94 -1.44 -8.51 -14.45
C THR A 94 -0.71 -7.18 -14.62
N PHE A 95 -1.44 -6.09 -14.83
CA PHE A 95 -0.86 -4.74 -14.92
C PHE A 95 -0.15 -4.35 -13.62
N SER A 96 -0.70 -4.70 -12.45
CA SER A 96 -0.07 -4.46 -11.15
C SER A 96 1.26 -5.21 -11.01
N ILE A 97 1.35 -6.46 -11.48
CA ILE A 97 2.61 -7.22 -11.50
C ILE A 97 3.63 -6.52 -12.42
N LEU A 98 3.24 -6.16 -13.64
CA LEU A 98 4.12 -5.46 -14.58
C LEU A 98 4.60 -4.12 -14.00
N ASN A 99 3.70 -3.34 -13.42
CA ASN A 99 4.03 -2.07 -12.78
C ASN A 99 5.03 -2.30 -11.64
N SER A 100 4.79 -3.30 -10.78
CA SER A 100 5.70 -3.63 -9.68
C SER A 100 7.11 -4.00 -10.18
N VAL A 101 7.21 -4.78 -11.26
CA VAL A 101 8.49 -5.21 -11.84
C VAL A 101 9.26 -4.01 -12.39
N ILE A 102 8.58 -3.16 -13.15
CA ILE A 102 9.19 -1.97 -13.73
C ILE A 102 9.62 -1.03 -12.60
N THR A 103 8.76 -0.76 -11.62
CA THR A 103 9.09 0.04 -10.45
C THR A 103 10.35 -0.46 -9.73
N LEU A 104 10.50 -1.76 -9.53
CA LEU A 104 11.71 -2.33 -8.91
C LEU A 104 12.98 -2.08 -9.74
N VAL A 105 12.89 -2.23 -11.08
CA VAL A 105 14.03 -2.02 -11.99
C VAL A 105 14.51 -0.57 -11.98
N PHE A 106 13.58 0.39 -11.95
CA PHE A 106 13.92 1.82 -11.99
C PHE A 106 14.32 2.37 -10.61
N ILE A 107 13.63 1.98 -9.53
CA ILE A 107 13.90 2.49 -8.17
C ILE A 107 15.27 2.09 -7.63
N LYS A 108 15.84 0.96 -8.08
CA LYS A 108 17.15 0.47 -7.60
C LYS A 108 18.28 1.49 -7.77
N TYR A 109 18.11 2.50 -8.62
CA TYR A 109 19.10 3.54 -8.88
C TYR A 109 18.98 4.79 -8.00
N THR A 110 17.85 5.01 -7.31
CA THR A 110 17.52 6.33 -6.76
C THR A 110 17.40 6.39 -5.22
N ILE A 111 17.22 5.26 -4.53
CA ILE A 111 16.78 5.26 -3.11
C ILE A 111 17.83 4.71 -2.13
N LEU A 112 17.92 5.38 -0.97
CA LEU A 112 18.69 5.02 0.24
C LEU A 112 18.65 3.52 0.58
N ASN A 113 19.81 2.93 0.88
CA ASN A 113 19.99 1.51 1.21
C ASN A 113 19.03 0.94 2.28
N ILE A 114 18.60 1.76 3.24
CA ILE A 114 17.69 1.32 4.34
C ILE A 114 16.25 1.10 3.82
N ILE A 115 15.80 1.92 2.87
CA ILE A 115 14.45 1.80 2.29
C ILE A 115 14.43 0.71 1.21
N ALA A 116 15.58 0.39 0.61
CA ALA A 116 15.69 -0.66 -0.39
C ALA A 116 15.16 -2.03 0.10
N GLY A 117 15.44 -2.40 1.36
CA GLY A 117 14.92 -3.64 1.96
C GLY A 117 13.39 -3.67 2.04
N PHE A 118 12.77 -2.56 2.42
CA PHE A 118 11.31 -2.40 2.42
C PHE A 118 10.73 -2.52 1.01
N ILE A 119 11.36 -1.88 0.03
CA ILE A 119 10.88 -1.84 -1.35
C ILE A 119 10.95 -3.22 -2.00
N VAL A 120 12.09 -3.91 -1.89
CA VAL A 120 12.27 -5.26 -2.47
C VAL A 120 11.27 -6.23 -1.86
N SER A 121 11.08 -6.18 -0.55
CA SER A 121 10.18 -7.10 0.13
C SER A 121 8.72 -6.79 -0.19
N SER A 122 8.33 -5.51 -0.19
CA SER A 122 6.99 -5.07 -0.63
C SER A 122 6.70 -5.50 -2.07
N PHE A 123 7.70 -5.42 -2.96
CA PHE A 123 7.62 -5.93 -4.33
C PHE A 123 7.34 -7.45 -4.35
N ILE A 124 8.13 -8.24 -3.64
CA ILE A 124 7.98 -9.70 -3.58
C ILE A 124 6.57 -10.05 -3.10
N PHE A 125 6.14 -9.46 -1.98
CA PHE A 125 4.80 -9.67 -1.44
C PHE A 125 3.73 -9.29 -2.47
N THR A 126 3.81 -8.11 -3.07
CA THR A 126 2.83 -7.63 -4.06
C THR A 126 2.70 -8.59 -5.25
N VAL A 127 3.82 -9.06 -5.80
CA VAL A 127 3.83 -10.01 -6.93
C VAL A 127 3.21 -11.34 -6.52
N PHE A 128 3.61 -11.93 -5.39
CA PHE A 128 3.08 -13.21 -4.93
C PHE A 128 1.57 -13.15 -4.72
N LEU A 129 1.07 -12.09 -4.09
CA LEU A 129 -0.36 -11.99 -3.78
C LEU A 129 -1.20 -11.70 -5.04
N ASN A 130 -0.67 -10.92 -5.99
CA ASN A 130 -1.30 -10.74 -7.29
C ASN A 130 -1.33 -12.04 -8.10
N LEU A 131 -0.25 -12.84 -8.09
CA LEU A 131 -0.21 -14.15 -8.74
C LEU A 131 -1.21 -15.13 -8.11
N LEU A 132 -1.27 -15.18 -6.78
CA LEU A 132 -2.25 -15.98 -6.05
C LEU A 132 -3.68 -15.58 -6.41
N THR A 133 -3.94 -14.27 -6.50
CA THR A 133 -5.25 -13.73 -6.88
C THR A 133 -5.60 -14.05 -8.33
N LEU A 134 -4.65 -13.90 -9.26
CA LEU A 134 -4.83 -14.28 -10.66
C LEU A 134 -5.14 -15.77 -10.81
N TRP A 135 -4.37 -16.64 -10.14
CA TRP A 135 -4.61 -18.08 -10.13
C TRP A 135 -6.02 -18.40 -9.66
N TYR A 136 -6.44 -17.83 -8.53
CA TYR A 136 -7.78 -18.06 -7.98
C TYR A 136 -8.90 -17.55 -8.91
N ILE A 137 -8.75 -16.35 -9.48
CA ILE A 137 -9.75 -15.76 -10.40
C ILE A 137 -9.84 -16.56 -11.71
N TYR A 138 -8.72 -17.08 -12.19
CA TYR A 138 -8.67 -17.93 -13.37
C TYR A 138 -9.36 -19.28 -13.11
N GLU A 139 -9.01 -19.94 -12.01
CA GLU A 139 -9.58 -21.23 -11.59
C GLU A 139 -11.10 -21.14 -11.32
N ARG A 140 -11.55 -20.02 -10.75
CA ARG A 140 -12.97 -19.78 -10.40
C ARG A 140 -13.70 -18.90 -11.40
N LYS A 141 -13.37 -19.00 -12.68
CA LYS A 141 -14.06 -18.28 -13.76
C LYS A 141 -15.58 -18.54 -13.76
N ASP A 142 -15.99 -19.76 -13.39
CA ASP A 142 -17.37 -20.21 -13.28
C ASP A 142 -18.22 -19.34 -12.34
N TYR A 143 -17.62 -18.77 -11.29
CA TYR A 143 -18.28 -17.85 -10.37
C TYR A 143 -18.83 -16.58 -11.03
N PHE A 144 -18.27 -16.19 -12.17
CA PHE A 144 -18.64 -14.97 -12.89
C PHE A 144 -19.49 -15.23 -14.14
N THR A 145 -19.64 -16.49 -14.54
CA THR A 145 -20.41 -16.89 -15.73
C THR A 145 -21.75 -17.53 -15.35
N VAL A 146 -21.81 -18.28 -14.25
CA VAL A 146 -23.01 -19.00 -13.83
C VAL A 146 -23.84 -18.16 -12.86
N LYS A 147 -25.10 -17.88 -13.23
CA LYS A 147 -25.99 -17.03 -12.43
C LYS A 147 -26.47 -17.72 -11.13
N HIS A 148 -26.61 -19.04 -11.15
CA HIS A 148 -27.08 -19.84 -10.02
C HIS A 148 -25.93 -20.73 -9.53
N TYR A 149 -25.33 -20.33 -8.40
CA TYR A 149 -24.24 -21.06 -7.78
C TYR A 149 -24.74 -21.88 -6.60
N HIS A 150 -24.42 -23.17 -6.58
CA HIS A 150 -24.68 -24.03 -5.42
C HIS A 150 -23.62 -23.76 -4.34
N PRO A 151 -24.00 -23.60 -3.07
CA PRO A 151 -23.13 -23.08 -2.00
C PRO A 151 -22.05 -24.06 -1.49
N HIS A 152 -21.49 -24.91 -2.35
CA HIS A 152 -20.36 -25.76 -1.99
C HIS A 152 -19.07 -24.94 -1.95
N ILE A 153 -18.26 -25.15 -0.91
CA ILE A 153 -16.93 -24.57 -0.79
C ILE A 153 -15.96 -25.50 -1.52
N HIS A 154 -15.30 -24.99 -2.55
CA HIS A 154 -14.34 -25.79 -3.31
C HIS A 154 -12.97 -25.76 -2.63
N LEU A 155 -12.14 -26.75 -2.96
CA LEU A 155 -10.77 -26.83 -2.46
C LEU A 155 -9.97 -25.55 -2.82
N ALA A 156 -10.16 -25.02 -4.03
CA ALA A 156 -9.55 -23.77 -4.47
C ALA A 156 -9.90 -22.57 -3.57
N ASP A 157 -11.14 -22.47 -3.09
CA ASP A 157 -11.52 -21.42 -2.13
C ASP A 157 -10.74 -21.58 -0.82
N LYS A 158 -10.65 -22.81 -0.29
CA LYS A 158 -9.93 -23.07 0.96
C LYS A 158 -8.43 -22.75 0.84
N VAL A 159 -7.81 -23.16 -0.27
CA VAL A 159 -6.40 -22.89 -0.55
C VAL A 159 -6.18 -21.38 -0.68
N PHE A 160 -7.00 -20.68 -1.47
CA PHE A 160 -6.89 -19.23 -1.62
C PHE A 160 -7.02 -18.51 -0.28
N ILE A 161 -8.07 -18.80 0.48
CA ILE A 161 -8.33 -18.16 1.78
C ILE A 161 -7.19 -18.42 2.75
N SER A 162 -6.73 -19.66 2.87
CA SER A 162 -5.64 -20.03 3.78
C SER A 162 -4.34 -19.34 3.38
N SER A 163 -4.00 -19.34 2.08
CA SER A 163 -2.81 -18.66 1.57
C SER A 163 -2.84 -17.15 1.81
N VAL A 164 -3.99 -16.49 1.62
CA VAL A 164 -4.15 -15.05 1.92
C VAL A 164 -3.92 -14.76 3.40
N TYR A 165 -4.49 -15.57 4.31
CA TYR A 165 -4.29 -15.36 5.75
C TYR A 165 -2.85 -15.62 6.19
N ILE A 166 -2.22 -16.69 5.70
CA ILE A 166 -0.81 -17.00 5.97
C ILE A 166 0.07 -15.85 5.47
N PHE A 167 -0.23 -15.34 4.28
CA PHE A 167 0.48 -14.22 3.70
C PHE A 167 0.35 -12.96 4.56
N TYR A 168 -0.85 -12.62 5.03
CA TYR A 168 -1.03 -11.48 5.93
C TYR A 168 -0.28 -11.64 7.24
N PHE A 169 -0.27 -12.85 7.81
CA PHE A 169 0.52 -13.13 9.00
C PHE A 169 2.01 -12.83 8.76
N PHE A 170 2.59 -13.35 7.67
CA PHE A 170 3.98 -13.06 7.33
C PHE A 170 4.24 -11.59 7.01
N ALA A 171 3.33 -10.92 6.32
CA ALA A 171 3.45 -9.50 6.02
C ALA A 171 3.48 -8.66 7.31
N ILE A 172 2.62 -8.96 8.29
CA ILE A 172 2.61 -8.28 9.60
C ILE A 172 3.92 -8.51 10.35
N VAL A 173 4.37 -9.77 10.46
CA VAL A 173 5.63 -10.12 11.12
C VAL A 173 6.80 -9.40 10.47
N PHE A 174 6.82 -9.34 9.14
CA PHE A 174 7.88 -8.70 8.37
C PHE A 174 7.88 -7.18 8.55
N VAL A 175 6.72 -6.53 8.53
CA VAL A 175 6.59 -5.09 8.81
C VAL A 175 7.06 -4.76 10.23
N ILE A 176 6.71 -5.58 11.22
CA ILE A 176 7.18 -5.39 12.60
C ILE A 176 8.71 -5.56 12.68
N ALA A 177 9.27 -6.60 12.05
CA ALA A 177 10.70 -6.85 12.05
C ALA A 177 11.49 -5.69 11.42
N LEU A 178 11.05 -5.21 10.26
CA LEU A 178 11.67 -4.06 9.62
C LEU A 178 11.46 -2.76 10.40
N GLY A 179 10.30 -2.57 11.02
CA GLY A 179 10.04 -1.43 11.90
C GLY A 179 10.99 -1.41 13.11
N PHE A 180 11.26 -2.57 13.70
CA PHE A 180 12.22 -2.73 14.79
C PHE A 180 13.66 -2.46 14.32
N GLU A 181 14.06 -2.97 13.16
CA GLU A 181 15.38 -2.72 12.58
C GLU A 181 15.58 -1.23 12.26
N PHE A 182 14.57 -0.59 11.66
CA PHE A 182 14.56 0.85 11.41
C PHE A 182 14.71 1.64 12.70
N TYR A 183 13.91 1.31 13.74
CA TYR A 183 14.00 1.97 15.04
C TYR A 183 15.40 1.82 15.65
N LYS A 184 15.94 0.59 15.70
CA LYS A 184 17.27 0.32 16.23
C LYS A 184 18.38 1.07 15.46
N SER A 185 18.30 1.08 14.14
CA SER A 185 19.27 1.76 13.28
C SER A 185 19.20 3.29 13.44
N ALA A 186 17.99 3.84 13.51
CA ALA A 186 17.77 5.27 13.73
C ALA A 186 18.29 5.71 15.11
N THR A 187 17.94 4.98 16.18
CA THR A 187 18.44 5.25 17.54
C THR A 187 19.95 5.17 17.61
N TYR A 188 20.56 4.11 17.06
CA TYR A 188 22.02 3.99 17.02
C TYR A 188 22.69 5.16 16.28
N THR A 189 22.11 5.60 15.17
CA THR A 189 22.64 6.72 14.39
C THR A 189 22.54 8.03 15.16
N VAL A 190 21.41 8.29 15.83
CA VAL A 190 21.21 9.45 16.68
C VAL A 190 22.17 9.44 17.86
N ASP A 191 22.29 8.32 18.59
CA ASP A 191 23.18 8.21 19.74
C ASP A 191 24.66 8.41 19.37
N ARG A 192 25.08 7.82 18.24
CA ARG A 192 26.43 8.01 17.70
C ARG A 192 26.70 9.47 17.37
N LEU A 193 25.76 10.15 16.70
CA LEU A 193 25.90 11.56 16.34
C LEU A 193 25.85 12.47 17.58
N ALA A 194 24.96 12.20 18.53
CA ALA A 194 24.88 12.94 19.79
C ALA A 194 26.18 12.83 20.59
N TYR A 195 26.82 11.65 20.60
CA TYR A 195 28.13 11.45 21.20
C TYR A 195 29.24 12.24 20.47
N GLU A 196 29.26 12.21 19.14
CA GLU A 196 30.25 12.94 18.32
C GLU A 196 30.14 14.46 18.46
N LEU A 197 28.92 14.97 18.64
CA LEU A 197 28.62 16.39 18.80
C LEU A 197 28.74 16.88 20.26
N ARG A 198 28.94 15.97 21.23
CA ARG A 198 28.98 16.33 22.64
C ARG A 198 30.17 17.24 22.94
N GLY A 199 29.89 18.41 23.51
CA GLY A 199 30.92 19.40 23.86
C GLY A 199 31.49 20.17 22.67
N LYS A 200 30.91 20.02 21.47
CA LYS A 200 31.25 20.82 20.29
C LYS A 200 30.47 22.12 20.27
N THR A 201 31.08 23.17 19.75
CA THR A 201 30.37 24.44 19.50
C THR A 201 29.40 24.28 18.32
N TYR A 202 28.51 25.25 18.14
CA TYR A 202 27.59 25.29 16.99
C TYR A 202 28.34 25.21 15.65
N GLU A 203 29.41 25.98 15.48
CA GLU A 203 30.19 26.00 14.23
C GLU A 203 30.93 24.69 13.97
N GLU A 204 31.52 24.10 15.02
CA GLU A 204 32.16 22.78 14.94
C GLU A 204 31.15 21.70 14.56
N SER A 205 29.99 21.71 15.21
CA SER A 205 28.88 20.78 14.95
C SER A 205 28.41 20.87 13.50
N MET A 206 28.30 22.09 12.96
CA MET A 206 27.95 22.34 11.57
C MET A 206 28.98 21.79 10.58
N ASN A 207 30.26 21.99 10.86
CA ASN A 207 31.34 21.45 10.04
C ASN A 207 31.31 19.92 10.03
N ILE A 208 31.08 19.28 11.18
CA ILE A 208 30.92 17.82 11.27
C ILE A 208 29.74 17.37 10.41
N CYS A 209 28.55 17.98 10.55
CA CYS A 209 27.38 17.58 9.77
C CYS A 209 27.57 17.77 8.26
N ASN A 210 28.28 18.81 7.83
CA ASN A 210 28.58 19.05 6.40
C ASN A 210 29.43 17.93 5.78
N THR A 211 30.26 17.24 6.57
CA THR A 211 31.10 16.12 6.10
C THR A 211 30.35 14.79 6.03
N LYS A 212 29.18 14.68 6.66
CA LYS A 212 28.36 13.46 6.63
C LYS A 212 27.67 13.32 5.27
N ALA A 213 27.42 12.08 4.86
CA ALA A 213 26.74 11.77 3.61
C ALA A 213 25.27 11.40 3.83
N PHE A 214 24.41 11.79 2.89
CA PHE A 214 23.01 11.34 2.80
C PHE A 214 22.19 11.50 4.10
N ALA A 215 21.55 10.43 4.57
CA ALA A 215 20.67 10.43 5.74
C ALA A 215 21.41 10.79 7.03
N ASP A 216 22.68 10.42 7.18
CA ASP A 216 23.47 10.76 8.37
C ASP A 216 23.67 12.28 8.50
N ARG A 217 23.72 13.00 7.37
CA ARG A 217 23.79 14.46 7.37
C ARG A 217 22.49 15.09 7.84
N ASP A 218 21.35 14.60 7.34
CA ASP A 218 20.03 15.09 7.74
C ASP A 218 19.79 14.85 9.25
N VAL A 219 20.06 13.64 9.73
CA VAL A 219 19.96 13.29 11.16
C VAL A 219 20.92 14.12 12.01
N CYS A 220 22.13 14.40 11.51
CA CYS A 220 23.10 15.27 12.18
C CYS A 220 22.55 16.68 12.37
N TYR A 221 21.99 17.31 11.32
CA TYR A 221 21.38 18.63 11.47
C TYR A 221 20.21 18.65 12.43
N VAL A 222 19.35 17.61 12.43
CA VAL A 222 18.26 17.49 13.42
C VAL A 222 18.84 17.44 14.84
N THR A 223 19.91 16.67 15.04
CA THR A 223 20.57 16.52 16.35
C THR A 223 21.22 17.83 16.81
N VAL A 224 21.85 18.57 15.89
CA VAL A 224 22.42 19.91 16.17
C VAL A 224 21.33 20.91 16.53
N ALA A 225 20.26 20.95 15.75
CA ALA A 225 19.13 21.85 16.00
C ALA A 225 18.47 21.56 17.36
N ALA A 226 18.30 20.29 17.72
CA ALA A 226 17.75 19.89 19.02
C ALA A 226 18.69 20.22 20.20
N SER A 227 20.00 19.99 20.05
CA SER A 227 20.99 20.26 21.10
C SER A 227 21.24 21.75 21.33
N HIS A 228 21.07 22.58 20.30
CA HIS A 228 21.28 24.03 20.35
C HIS A 228 19.97 24.81 20.19
N ARG A 229 18.84 24.29 20.67
CA ARG A 229 17.50 24.91 20.47
C ARG A 229 17.38 26.37 20.89
N GLU A 230 18.22 26.83 21.83
CA GLU A 230 18.24 28.21 22.33
C GLU A 230 18.93 29.18 21.36
N PHE A 231 19.66 28.67 20.36
CA PHE A 231 20.31 29.49 19.34
C PHE A 231 19.27 30.01 18.33
N PRO A 232 19.26 31.32 18.00
CA PRO A 232 18.28 31.90 17.07
C PRO A 232 18.27 31.22 15.69
N LYS A 233 19.43 30.65 15.27
CA LYS A 233 19.63 29.99 13.98
C LYS A 233 19.30 28.49 14.00
N ALA A 234 18.98 27.89 15.15
CA ALA A 234 18.72 26.45 15.24
C ALA A 234 17.55 26.01 14.36
N ARG A 235 16.51 26.84 14.26
CA ARG A 235 15.35 26.59 13.38
C ARG A 235 15.67 26.71 11.90
N GLU A 236 16.64 27.55 11.53
CA GLU A 236 17.09 27.71 10.14
C GLU A 236 17.79 26.44 9.63
N LEU A 237 18.46 25.68 10.53
CA LEU A 237 19.10 24.41 10.18
C LEU A 237 18.12 23.37 9.63
N CYS A 238 16.88 23.38 10.09
CA CYS A 238 15.85 22.48 9.58
C CYS A 238 15.58 22.68 8.08
N SER A 239 15.88 23.86 7.53
CA SER A 239 15.76 24.10 6.09
C SER A 239 16.83 23.38 5.25
N LEU A 240 17.98 23.04 5.85
CA LEU A 240 19.10 22.34 5.22
C LEU A 240 18.90 20.83 5.15
N VAL A 241 17.92 20.31 5.89
CA VAL A 241 17.53 18.90 5.89
C VAL A 241 16.80 18.57 4.58
N LYS A 242 17.31 17.58 3.84
CA LYS A 242 16.73 17.20 2.54
C LYS A 242 15.50 16.30 2.68
N SER A 243 15.50 15.40 3.66
CA SER A 243 14.36 14.53 3.94
C SER A 243 13.22 15.30 4.59
N ASP A 244 12.03 15.30 3.97
CA ASP A 244 10.83 15.93 4.53
C ASP A 244 10.45 15.39 5.92
N PHE A 245 10.67 14.08 6.15
CA PHE A 245 10.43 13.45 7.45
C PHE A 245 11.35 14.02 8.54
N TYR A 246 12.66 14.08 8.29
CA TYR A 246 13.60 14.65 9.25
C TYR A 246 13.44 16.15 9.39
N LYS A 247 13.05 16.85 8.32
CA LYS A 247 12.78 18.28 8.34
C LYS A 247 11.60 18.62 9.24
N LEU A 248 10.50 17.86 9.14
CA LEU A 248 9.35 17.99 10.05
C LEU A 248 9.76 17.71 11.50
N THR A 249 10.52 16.63 11.72
CA THR A 249 11.03 16.25 13.04
C THR A 249 11.93 17.34 13.63
N CYS A 250 12.80 17.94 12.82
CA CYS A 250 13.67 19.04 13.21
C CYS A 250 12.85 20.25 13.66
N TYR A 251 11.85 20.67 12.88
CA TYR A 251 11.00 21.78 13.28
C TYR A 251 10.29 21.52 14.60
N GLN A 252 9.76 20.30 14.82
CA GLN A 252 9.14 19.92 16.09
C GLN A 252 10.11 19.95 17.27
N ALA A 253 11.36 19.52 17.06
CA ALA A 253 12.39 19.53 18.10
C ALA A 253 12.90 20.94 18.47
N THR A 254 12.66 21.93 17.59
CA THR A 254 13.06 23.34 17.77
C THR A 254 11.92 24.28 18.16
N MET A 255 10.70 23.75 18.35
CA MET A 255 9.59 24.49 18.98
C MET A 255 9.73 24.47 20.49
#